data_AF-A0AAD1CCB1-F1
#
_entry.id   AF-A0AAD1CCB1-F1
#
_cell.length_a   1.000
_cell.length_b   1.000
_cell.length_c   1.000
_cell.angle_alpha   90.00
_cell.angle_beta   90.00
_cell.angle_gamma   90.00
#
_symmetry.space_group_name_H-M   'P 1'
#
loop_
_entity.id
_entity.type
_entity.pdbx_description
1 polymer ?
#
loop_
_entity_poly.entity_id
_entity_poly.type
_entity_poly.pdbx_seq_one_letter_code
_entity_poly.pdbx_strand_id
1 'polypeptide(L)'
;MQKVWAKALIQETLNPHSISLKALQTLAQLTHYELAIFKKALNTCWQLGNQDNNSKLLSQVVITNKRLFSNQYLEIDLLPKTLTVSMLMILMEAGLLLKTELSTKAIAKNSALTLSKGQHTYQLLSQKTKSTFSYYRLSIIGQELEHLLGDHDNSGYRKNVIDTLSRHFQIESDDYIQ
;
A
#
# COMPACT_ATOMS: atom_id res chain seq x y z
N MET A 1 15.55 0.66 15.85
CA MET A 1 16.25 -0.59 15.47
C MET A 1 16.07 -1.70 16.51
N GLN A 2 16.53 -1.54 17.75
CA GLN A 2 16.57 -2.61 18.77
C GLN A 2 15.26 -3.39 18.98
N LYS A 3 14.11 -2.70 19.08
CA LYS A 3 12.80 -3.35 19.22
C LYS A 3 12.43 -4.27 18.05
N VAL A 4 12.85 -3.92 16.83
CA VAL A 4 12.56 -4.72 15.63
C VAL A 4 13.44 -5.98 15.61
N TRP A 5 14.71 -5.83 15.99
CA TRP A 5 15.61 -6.96 16.20
C TRP A 5 15.12 -7.92 17.27
N ALA A 6 14.63 -7.40 18.39
CA ALA A 6 14.04 -8.23 19.43
C ALA A 6 12.84 -9.04 18.90
N LYS A 7 11.93 -8.41 18.14
CA LYS A 7 10.82 -9.13 17.50
C LYS A 7 11.31 -10.22 16.54
N ALA A 8 12.30 -9.91 15.69
CA ALA A 8 12.81 -10.87 14.71
C ALA A 8 13.41 -12.11 15.40
N LEU A 9 14.22 -11.89 16.44
CA LEU A 9 14.85 -12.96 17.20
C LEU A 9 13.81 -13.79 17.97
N ILE A 10 12.83 -13.15 18.61
CA ILE A 10 11.73 -13.84 19.29
C ILE A 10 10.97 -14.71 18.28
N GLN A 11 10.62 -14.17 17.12
CA GLN A 11 9.86 -14.88 16.11
C GLN A 11 10.63 -16.10 15.56
N GLU A 12 11.92 -15.94 15.29
CA GLU A 12 12.77 -17.05 14.82
C GLU A 12 13.03 -18.10 15.91
N THR A 13 13.13 -17.69 17.17
CA THR A 13 13.30 -18.61 18.31
C THR A 13 12.03 -19.44 18.57
N LEU A 14 10.86 -18.83 18.42
CA LEU A 14 9.56 -19.50 18.61
C LEU A 14 9.19 -20.35 17.40
N ASN A 15 9.42 -19.85 16.18
CA ASN A 15 9.09 -20.50 14.92
C ASN A 15 10.30 -20.42 13.97
N PRO A 16 11.18 -21.44 13.98
CA PRO A 16 12.33 -21.48 13.08
C PRO A 16 11.90 -21.44 11.61
N HIS A 17 12.65 -20.72 10.77
CA HIS A 17 12.36 -20.49 9.34
C HIS A 17 11.10 -19.64 9.06
N SER A 18 10.59 -18.92 10.07
CA SER A 18 9.47 -18.01 9.87
C SER A 18 9.85 -16.76 9.06
N ILE A 19 11.13 -16.41 9.05
CA ILE A 19 11.69 -15.29 8.28
C ILE A 19 12.85 -15.82 7.45
N SER A 20 12.93 -15.42 6.18
CA SER A 20 14.04 -15.85 5.34
C SER A 20 15.36 -15.24 5.83
N LEU A 21 16.45 -15.98 5.67
CA LEU A 21 17.79 -15.49 5.99
C LEU A 21 18.12 -14.20 5.20
N LYS A 22 17.61 -14.08 3.97
CA LYS A 22 17.75 -12.88 3.15
C LYS A 22 17.07 -11.67 3.81
N ALA A 23 15.85 -11.82 4.31
CA ALA A 23 15.16 -10.73 4.99
C ALA A 23 15.85 -10.32 6.29
N LEU A 24 16.40 -11.27 7.07
CA LEU A 24 17.20 -10.96 8.26
C LEU A 24 18.50 -10.22 7.90
N GLN A 25 19.20 -10.63 6.85
CA GLN A 25 20.40 -9.93 6.37
C GLN A 25 20.07 -8.51 5.89
N THR A 26 18.99 -8.34 5.13
CA THR A 26 18.53 -7.01 4.71
C THR A 26 18.21 -6.16 5.94
N LEU A 27 17.47 -6.68 6.92
CA LEU A 27 17.17 -5.97 8.16
C LEU A 27 18.45 -5.53 8.91
N ALA A 28 19.53 -6.31 8.83
CA ALA A 28 20.83 -6.01 9.46
C ALA A 28 21.58 -4.89 8.77
N GLN A 29 21.39 -4.75 7.46
CA GLN A 29 22.00 -3.72 6.65
C GLN A 29 21.22 -2.41 6.69
N LEU A 30 19.91 -2.46 7.00
CA LEU A 30 19.09 -1.25 7.09
C LEU A 30 19.58 -0.30 8.19
N THR A 31 19.74 0.96 7.82
CA THR A 31 19.94 2.06 8.74
C THR A 31 18.65 2.39 9.50
N HIS A 32 18.78 3.11 10.62
CA HIS A 32 17.61 3.62 11.36
C HIS A 32 16.72 4.50 10.48
N TYR A 33 17.33 5.27 9.58
CA TYR A 33 16.62 6.17 8.67
C TYR A 33 15.79 5.39 7.65
N GLU A 34 16.39 4.40 6.97
CA GLU A 34 15.68 3.55 5.99
C GLU A 34 14.53 2.78 6.64
N LEU A 35 14.75 2.22 7.83
CA LEU A 35 13.67 1.54 8.56
C LEU A 35 12.54 2.50 8.94
N ALA A 36 12.85 3.74 9.31
CA ALA A 36 11.83 4.73 9.65
C ALA A 36 11.00 5.12 8.42
N ILE A 37 11.64 5.31 7.26
CA ILE A 37 10.96 5.53 5.98
C ILE A 37 10.11 4.33 5.62
N PHE A 38 10.63 3.11 5.81
CA PHE A 38 9.91 1.89 5.47
C PHE A 38 8.62 1.75 6.29
N LYS A 39 8.70 1.94 7.62
CA LYS A 39 7.51 1.97 8.48
C LYS A 39 6.49 3.02 8.05
N LYS A 40 6.96 4.18 7.62
CA LYS A 40 6.09 5.24 7.13
C LYS A 40 5.41 4.85 5.81
N ALA A 41 6.13 4.19 4.91
CA ALA A 41 5.56 3.62 3.69
C ALA A 41 4.54 2.52 4.01
N LEU A 42 4.83 1.60 4.93
CA LEU A 42 3.89 0.55 5.34
C LEU A 42 2.59 1.12 5.92
N ASN A 43 2.68 2.20 6.72
CA ASN A 43 1.51 2.94 7.21
C ASN A 43 0.63 3.52 6.09
N THR A 44 1.09 3.53 4.85
CA THR A 44 0.40 4.09 3.68
C THR A 44 -0.01 3.04 2.67
N CYS A 45 0.42 1.79 2.87
CA CYS A 45 0.05 0.68 2.03
C CYS A 45 -1.42 0.29 2.22
N TRP A 46 -1.95 -0.29 1.16
CA TRP A 46 -3.30 -0.84 1.07
C TRP A 46 -3.22 -2.18 0.36
N GLN A 47 -4.07 -3.12 0.75
CA GLN A 47 -4.34 -4.32 -0.02
C GLN A 47 -5.36 -3.97 -1.11
N LEU A 48 -5.10 -4.44 -2.32
CA LEU A 48 -5.86 -4.07 -3.52
C LEU A 48 -6.39 -5.32 -4.21
N GLY A 49 -7.72 -5.43 -4.25
CA GLY A 49 -8.45 -6.58 -4.77
C GLY A 49 -8.61 -7.73 -3.77
N ASN A 50 -9.46 -8.70 -4.11
CA ASN A 50 -9.81 -9.82 -3.22
C ASN A 50 -8.86 -11.02 -3.30
N GLN A 51 -7.99 -11.09 -4.31
CA GLN A 51 -7.17 -12.28 -4.59
C GLN A 51 -5.75 -12.18 -4.05
N ASP A 52 -5.27 -10.97 -3.74
CA ASP A 52 -3.87 -10.73 -3.41
C ASP A 52 -3.77 -9.93 -2.12
N ASN A 53 -3.42 -10.62 -1.03
CA ASN A 53 -3.26 -10.05 0.31
C ASN A 53 -1.97 -9.23 0.47
N ASN A 54 -1.20 -9.07 -0.61
CA ASN A 54 0.01 -8.25 -0.57
C ASN A 54 -0.33 -6.76 -0.48
N SER A 55 0.25 -6.13 0.53
CA SER A 55 0.24 -4.68 0.70
C SER A 55 0.94 -3.97 -0.45
N LYS A 56 0.26 -2.98 -1.00
CA LYS A 56 0.68 -2.16 -2.13
C LYS A 56 0.66 -0.69 -1.71
N LEU A 57 1.70 0.03 -2.07
CA LEU A 57 1.79 1.45 -1.80
C LEU A 57 1.10 2.21 -2.94
N LEU A 58 -0.11 2.70 -2.69
CA LEU A 58 -0.88 3.44 -3.69
C LEU A 58 -0.20 4.78 -3.99
N SER A 59 0.10 5.04 -5.27
CA SER A 59 0.70 6.29 -5.72
C SER A 59 -0.36 7.27 -6.22
N GLN A 60 -1.21 6.83 -7.14
CA GLN A 60 -2.10 7.72 -7.87
C GLN A 60 -3.36 7.00 -8.32
N VAL A 61 -4.43 7.77 -8.53
CA VAL A 61 -5.63 7.35 -9.27
C VAL A 61 -5.82 8.23 -10.48
N VAL A 62 -5.96 7.61 -11.64
CA VAL A 62 -6.30 8.28 -12.89
C VAL A 62 -7.74 7.96 -13.25
N ILE A 63 -8.59 8.97 -13.32
CA ILE A 63 -10.00 8.86 -13.69
C ILE A 63 -10.18 9.43 -15.09
N THR A 64 -10.62 8.58 -16.01
CA THR A 64 -10.87 8.97 -17.40
C THR A 64 -12.37 9.10 -17.66
N ASN A 65 -12.77 10.29 -18.09
CA ASN A 65 -14.10 10.56 -18.59
C ASN A 65 -14.05 10.77 -20.12
N LYS A 66 -14.52 9.78 -20.87
CA LYS A 66 -14.60 9.88 -22.34
C LYS A 66 -15.85 10.67 -22.71
N ARG A 67 -15.68 11.88 -23.22
CA ARG A 67 -16.75 12.64 -23.89
C ARG A 67 -16.56 12.57 -25.40
N LEU A 68 -17.64 12.78 -26.15
CA LEU A 68 -17.68 12.67 -27.62
C LEU A 68 -16.62 13.54 -28.33
N PHE A 69 -16.15 14.62 -27.69
CA PHE A 69 -15.22 15.59 -28.31
C PHE A 69 -13.95 15.87 -27.49
N SER A 70 -13.81 15.31 -26.29
CA SER A 70 -12.61 15.50 -25.45
C SER A 70 -12.50 14.41 -24.39
N ASN A 71 -11.32 13.82 -24.23
CA ASN A 71 -11.03 13.01 -23.05
C ASN A 71 -10.59 13.92 -21.91
N GLN A 72 -11.29 13.85 -20.78
CA GLN A 72 -10.86 14.50 -19.55
C GLN A 72 -10.19 13.46 -18.66
N TYR A 73 -8.97 13.77 -18.23
CA TYR A 73 -8.21 12.98 -17.27
C TYR A 73 -8.13 13.75 -15.97
N LEU A 74 -8.57 13.13 -14.88
CA LEU A 74 -8.37 13.63 -13.54
C LEU A 74 -7.35 12.74 -12.85
N GLU A 75 -6.27 13.36 -12.41
CA GLU A 75 -5.17 12.70 -11.71
C GLU A 75 -5.21 13.08 -10.23
N ILE A 76 -5.28 12.07 -9.37
CA ILE A 76 -5.37 12.24 -7.92
C ILE A 76 -4.17 11.56 -7.29
N ASP A 77 -3.31 12.34 -6.66
CA ASP A 77 -2.18 11.83 -5.87
C ASP A 77 -2.71 11.24 -4.55
N LEU A 78 -2.31 10.00 -4.25
CA LEU A 78 -2.65 9.31 -3.01
C LEU A 78 -1.46 9.22 -2.05
N LEU A 79 -0.23 9.48 -2.51
CA LEU A 79 0.93 9.48 -1.63
C LEU A 79 0.77 10.58 -0.57
N PRO A 80 1.07 10.30 0.71
CA PRO A 80 1.11 11.38 1.67
C PRO A 80 2.27 12.31 1.31
N LYS A 81 2.05 13.63 1.44
CA LYS A 81 3.09 14.66 1.26
C LYS A 81 4.37 14.42 2.06
N THR A 82 4.26 13.63 3.12
CA THR A 82 5.39 13.30 3.99
C THR A 82 6.30 12.24 3.37
N LEU A 83 5.84 11.42 2.42
CA LEU A 83 6.62 10.41 1.72
C LEU A 83 7.02 10.94 0.34
N THR A 84 8.30 11.29 0.20
CA THR A 84 8.81 11.88 -1.05
C THR A 84 9.29 10.78 -2.02
N VAL A 85 9.41 11.12 -3.31
CA VAL A 85 9.94 10.20 -4.33
C VAL A 85 11.36 9.74 -3.98
N SER A 86 12.20 10.62 -3.43
CA SER A 86 13.54 10.26 -2.95
C SER A 86 13.50 9.19 -1.86
N MET A 87 12.52 9.24 -0.96
CA MET A 87 12.32 8.19 0.05
C MET A 87 11.92 6.86 -0.58
N LEU A 88 11.08 6.87 -1.63
CA LEU A 88 10.74 5.65 -2.37
C LEU A 88 11.97 5.05 -3.06
N MET A 89 12.83 5.88 -3.65
CA MET A 89 14.08 5.41 -4.28
C MET A 89 14.99 4.73 -3.27
N ILE A 90 15.15 5.29 -2.06
CA ILE A 90 15.91 4.67 -0.97
C ILE A 90 15.35 3.28 -0.64
N LEU A 91 14.02 3.13 -0.52
CA LEU A 91 13.40 1.83 -0.25
C LEU A 91 13.57 0.83 -1.40
N MET A 92 13.63 1.29 -2.65
CA MET A 92 13.90 0.45 -3.81
C MET A 92 15.36 -0.02 -3.84
N GLU A 93 16.30 0.85 -3.49
CA GLU A 93 17.73 0.52 -3.39
C GLU A 93 18.01 -0.46 -2.25
N ALA A 94 17.34 -0.28 -1.11
CA ALA A 94 17.35 -1.21 0.01
C ALA A 94 16.66 -2.57 -0.30
N GLY A 95 16.06 -2.72 -1.48
CA GLY A 95 15.40 -3.95 -1.92
C GLY A 95 14.06 -4.23 -1.23
N LEU A 96 13.44 -3.23 -0.60
CA LEU A 96 12.16 -3.35 0.10
C LEU A 96 10.96 -3.11 -0.83
N LEU A 97 11.14 -2.26 -1.84
CA LEU A 97 10.16 -1.98 -2.89
C LEU A 97 10.65 -2.45 -4.25
N LEU A 98 9.71 -2.87 -5.11
CA LEU A 98 10.00 -3.07 -6.53
C LEU A 98 10.13 -1.71 -7.23
N LYS A 99 11.10 -1.60 -8.14
CA LYS A 99 11.40 -0.36 -8.88
C LYS A 99 10.30 0.05 -9.86
N THR A 100 9.50 -0.90 -10.30
CA THR A 100 8.45 -0.68 -11.29
C THR A 100 7.18 -0.20 -10.63
N GLU A 101 6.70 0.97 -11.03
CA GLU A 101 5.33 1.37 -10.76
C GLU A 101 4.39 0.51 -11.62
N LEU A 102 3.38 -0.05 -11.00
CA LEU A 102 2.38 -0.89 -11.65
C LEU A 102 1.05 -0.17 -11.63
N SER A 103 0.22 -0.46 -12.62
CA SER A 103 -1.15 0.04 -12.68
C SER A 103 -2.12 -1.12 -12.67
N THR A 104 -3.29 -0.93 -12.06
CA THR A 104 -4.39 -1.88 -12.19
C THR A 104 -4.85 -1.93 -13.64
N LYS A 105 -5.57 -3.00 -14.00
CA LYS A 105 -6.41 -2.93 -15.19
C LYS A 105 -7.44 -1.81 -15.00
N ALA A 106 -7.85 -1.19 -16.10
CA ALA A 106 -8.89 -0.17 -16.07
C ALA A 106 -10.17 -0.76 -15.46
N ILE A 107 -10.60 -0.20 -14.35
CA ILE A 107 -11.83 -0.55 -13.66
C ILE A 107 -12.96 -0.04 -14.55
N ALA A 108 -13.83 -0.96 -14.96
CA ALA A 108 -14.95 -0.63 -15.82
C ALA A 108 -15.98 0.21 -15.05
N LYS A 109 -16.88 0.84 -15.81
CA LYS A 109 -18.05 1.48 -15.20
C LYS A 109 -18.86 0.39 -14.48
N ASN A 110 -19.28 0.70 -13.26
CA ASN A 110 -20.10 -0.15 -12.38
C ASN A 110 -19.40 -1.43 -11.87
N SER A 111 -18.07 -1.52 -11.94
CA SER A 111 -17.32 -2.58 -11.25
C SER A 111 -16.82 -2.10 -9.88
N ALA A 112 -16.87 -2.99 -8.89
CA ALA A 112 -16.31 -2.78 -7.57
C ALA A 112 -14.81 -3.11 -7.54
N LEU A 113 -14.02 -2.28 -6.86
CA LEU A 113 -12.65 -2.57 -6.47
C LEU A 113 -12.58 -2.59 -4.94
N THR A 114 -12.12 -3.70 -4.38
CA THR A 114 -11.89 -3.79 -2.94
C THR A 114 -10.55 -3.17 -2.58
N LEU A 115 -10.58 -2.29 -1.57
CA LEU A 115 -9.42 -1.77 -0.86
C LEU A 115 -9.52 -2.19 0.59
N SER A 116 -8.51 -2.88 1.10
CA SER A 116 -8.44 -3.22 2.53
C SER A 116 -7.19 -2.66 3.18
N LYS A 117 -7.30 -2.36 4.48
CA LYS A 117 -6.19 -1.95 5.32
C LYS A 117 -6.43 -2.42 6.75
N GLY A 118 -5.59 -3.35 7.20
CA GLY A 118 -5.80 -4.06 8.45
C GLY A 118 -7.17 -4.75 8.43
N GLN A 119 -8.02 -4.42 9.41
CA GLN A 119 -9.36 -4.97 9.53
C GLN A 119 -10.43 -4.22 8.72
N HIS A 120 -10.10 -3.08 8.11
CA HIS A 120 -11.08 -2.25 7.41
C HIS A 120 -11.10 -2.59 5.93
N THR A 121 -12.27 -2.91 5.40
CA THR A 121 -12.46 -3.23 3.98
C THR A 121 -13.47 -2.26 3.35
N TYR A 122 -13.08 -1.70 2.21
CA TYR A 122 -13.84 -0.71 1.47
C TYR A 122 -14.06 -1.19 0.04
N GLN A 123 -15.29 -1.17 -0.43
CA GLN A 123 -15.64 -1.43 -1.83
C GLN A 123 -15.80 -0.09 -2.55
N LEU A 124 -14.95 0.15 -3.54
CA LEU A 124 -15.01 1.32 -4.41
C LEU A 124 -15.83 1.01 -5.66
N LEU A 125 -17.00 1.62 -5.79
CA LEU A 125 -17.87 1.51 -6.96
C LEU A 125 -17.63 2.69 -7.91
N SER A 126 -17.17 2.40 -9.13
CA SER A 126 -16.96 3.43 -10.16
C SER A 126 -18.24 3.69 -10.96
N GLN A 127 -19.00 4.72 -10.62
CA GLN A 127 -20.33 4.94 -11.20
C GLN A 127 -20.33 5.42 -12.67
N LYS A 128 -19.38 6.28 -13.08
CA LYS A 128 -19.49 7.03 -14.35
C LYS A 128 -18.22 7.04 -15.22
N THR A 129 -17.10 6.57 -14.71
CA THR A 129 -15.79 6.78 -15.34
C THR A 129 -14.94 5.52 -15.30
N LYS A 130 -13.98 5.40 -16.21
CA LYS A 130 -12.95 4.37 -16.09
C LYS A 130 -11.89 4.88 -15.14
N SER A 131 -11.43 4.05 -14.22
CA SER A 131 -10.38 4.42 -13.27
C SER A 131 -9.26 3.40 -13.25
N THR A 132 -8.05 3.91 -13.08
CA THR A 132 -6.83 3.10 -12.96
C THR A 132 -6.09 3.53 -11.71
N PHE A 133 -5.71 2.58 -10.87
CA PHE A 133 -4.89 2.82 -9.69
C PHE A 133 -3.45 2.49 -10.02
N SER A 134 -2.53 3.40 -9.73
CA SER A 134 -1.09 3.16 -9.77
C SER A 134 -0.57 2.87 -8.37
N TYR A 135 0.39 1.96 -8.28
CA TYR A 135 0.94 1.50 -7.01
C TYR A 135 2.35 0.92 -7.16
N TYR A 136 3.11 0.95 -6.08
CA TYR A 136 4.35 0.19 -5.91
C TYR A 136 4.10 -1.08 -5.11
N ARG A 137 4.76 -2.17 -5.49
CA ARG A 137 4.69 -3.44 -4.76
C ARG A 137 5.87 -3.56 -3.80
N LEU A 138 5.61 -4.09 -2.61
CA LEU A 138 6.66 -4.61 -1.76
C LEU A 138 7.40 -5.77 -2.47
N SER A 139 8.71 -5.84 -2.31
CA SER A 139 9.47 -7.03 -2.66
C SER A 139 9.09 -8.19 -1.74
N ILE A 140 9.53 -9.41 -2.04
CA ILE A 140 9.30 -10.57 -1.15
C ILE A 140 9.91 -10.28 0.23
N ILE A 141 11.12 -9.72 0.26
CA ILE A 141 11.79 -9.29 1.49
C ILE A 141 10.99 -8.19 2.21
N GLY A 142 10.46 -7.22 1.46
CA GLY A 142 9.60 -6.17 2.02
C GLY A 142 8.33 -6.71 2.67
N GLN A 143 7.70 -7.74 2.08
CA GLN A 143 6.51 -8.38 2.64
C GLN A 143 6.83 -9.18 3.91
N GLU A 144 7.94 -9.92 3.94
CA GLU A 144 8.39 -10.62 5.15
C GLU A 144 8.67 -9.62 6.30
N LEU A 145 9.33 -8.50 5.98
CA LEU A 145 9.62 -7.46 6.97
C LEU A 145 8.37 -6.70 7.41
N GLU A 146 7.40 -6.47 6.52
CA GLU A 146 6.08 -5.96 6.91
C GLU A 146 5.42 -6.88 7.94
N HIS A 147 5.37 -8.18 7.66
CA HIS A 147 4.77 -9.17 8.56
C HIS A 147 5.45 -9.18 9.94
N LEU A 148 6.79 -9.10 9.98
CA LEU A 148 7.57 -8.98 11.21
C LEU A 148 7.26 -7.69 11.99
N LEU A 149 7.11 -6.57 11.29
CA LEU A 149 6.90 -5.27 11.93
C LEU A 149 5.49 -5.17 12.53
N GLY A 150 4.52 -5.86 11.92
CA GLY A 150 3.13 -5.98 12.34
C GLY A 150 2.24 -4.90 11.74
N ASP A 151 1.01 -4.81 12.23
CA ASP A 151 0.02 -3.92 11.63
C ASP A 151 0.38 -2.44 11.81
N HIS A 152 0.11 -1.67 10.76
CA HIS A 152 0.55 -0.30 10.56
C HIS A 152 -0.66 0.56 10.17
N ASP A 153 -1.61 0.64 11.09
CA ASP A 153 -2.83 1.38 10.84
C ASP A 153 -2.72 2.84 11.26
N ASN A 154 -2.41 3.70 10.28
CA ASN A 154 -2.55 5.14 10.43
C ASN A 154 -3.98 5.57 10.09
N SER A 155 -4.81 5.73 11.12
CA SER A 155 -6.21 6.13 11.00
C SER A 155 -6.40 7.49 10.34
N GLY A 156 -5.50 8.45 10.58
CA GLY A 156 -5.56 9.79 9.98
C GLY A 156 -5.31 9.78 8.47
N TYR A 157 -4.29 9.05 8.02
CA TYR A 157 -4.03 8.87 6.60
C TYR A 157 -5.15 8.07 5.92
N ARG A 158 -5.62 6.98 6.57
CA ARG A 158 -6.72 6.16 6.06
C ARG A 158 -7.95 7.03 5.79
N LYS A 159 -8.36 7.83 6.76
CA LYS A 159 -9.50 8.74 6.62
C LYS A 159 -9.33 9.74 5.48
N ASN A 160 -8.16 10.36 5.36
CA ASN A 160 -7.89 11.31 4.26
C ASN A 160 -8.01 10.67 2.87
N VAL A 161 -7.47 9.46 2.70
CA VAL A 161 -7.57 8.73 1.43
C VAL A 161 -9.02 8.38 1.11
N ILE A 162 -9.78 7.86 2.08
CA ILE A 162 -11.21 7.54 1.89
C ILE A 162 -12.01 8.80 1.59
N ASP A 163 -11.79 9.90 2.30
CA ASP A 163 -12.46 11.19 2.06
C ASP A 163 -12.15 11.70 0.65
N THR A 164 -10.90 11.56 0.17
CA THR A 164 -10.50 11.96 -1.19
C THR A 164 -11.16 11.08 -2.25
N LEU A 165 -11.18 9.76 -2.05
CA LEU A 165 -11.81 8.82 -2.97
C LEU A 165 -13.34 8.97 -3.01
N SER A 166 -13.97 9.29 -1.88
CA SER A 166 -15.44 9.44 -1.77
C SER A 166 -16.02 10.54 -2.67
N ARG A 167 -15.20 11.50 -3.09
CA ARG A 167 -15.61 12.56 -4.03
C ARG A 167 -15.80 12.04 -5.46
N HIS A 168 -15.25 10.88 -5.77
CA HIS A 168 -15.20 10.33 -7.13
C HIS A 168 -15.76 8.90 -7.24
N PHE A 169 -15.78 8.17 -6.14
CA PHE A 169 -16.28 6.80 -6.04
C PHE A 169 -17.37 6.73 -4.98
N GLN A 170 -18.35 5.85 -5.20
CA GLN A 170 -19.24 5.44 -4.11
C GLN A 170 -18.49 4.39 -3.29
N ILE A 171 -18.35 4.63 -1.99
CA ILE A 171 -17.60 3.77 -1.08
C ILE A 171 -18.58 3.06 -0.16
N GLU A 172 -18.56 1.74 -0.17
CA GLU A 172 -19.26 0.90 0.79
C GLU A 172 -18.22 0.30 1.75
N SER A 173 -18.34 0.58 3.04
CA SER A 173 -17.46 0.01 4.06
C SER A 173 -18.15 -1.19 4.70
N ASP A 174 -17.50 -2.36 4.67
CA ASP A 174 -17.89 -3.48 5.52
C ASP A 174 -17.32 -3.25 6.93
N ASP A 175 -17.85 -2.25 7.62
CA ASP A 175 -17.73 -2.17 9.08
C ASP A 175 -18.71 -3.21 9.63
N TYR A 176 -18.32 -4.49 9.61
CA TYR A 176 -19.04 -5.54 10.34
C TYR A 176 -18.95 -5.22 11.84
N ILE A 177 -20.04 -4.64 12.34
CA ILE A 177 -20.65 -4.80 13.66
C ILE A 177 -19.76 -5.56 14.66
N GLN A 178 -19.24 -4.83 15.65
CA GLN A 178 -18.98 -5.41 16.98
C GLN A 178 -20.30 -5.75 17.66
#